data_AF-A0A7J6RBM2-F1
#
_entry.id   AF-A0A7J6RBM2-F1
#
_cell.length_a   1.000
_cell.length_b   1.000
_cell.length_c   1.000
_cell.angle_alpha   90.00
_cell.angle_beta   90.00
_cell.angle_gamma   90.00
#
_symmetry.space_group_name_H-M   'P 1'
#
loop_
_entity.id
_entity.type
_entity.pdbx_description
1 polymer ?
#
loop_
_entity_poly.entity_id
_entity_poly.type
_entity_poly.pdbx_seq_one_letter_code
_entity_poly.pdbx_strand_id
1 'polypeptide(L)'
;QIVDKHLAVLAEKYIGTRFVKINAEKSPFLCDRFRIMMLPTMMLVKDGKTEHSIIGFDEFGGGDDFDTDAIEEVLATWQIVKRRN
;
A
#
# COMPACT_ATOMS: atom_id res chain seq x y z
N GLN A 1 7.47 1.57 -9.65
CA GLN A 1 6.68 1.41 -10.89
C GLN A 1 5.71 0.22 -10.81
N ILE A 2 6.12 -0.95 -10.31
CA ILE A 2 5.21 -2.09 -10.22
C ILE A 2 4.04 -1.89 -9.24
N VAL A 3 4.32 -1.53 -7.98
CA VAL A 3 3.28 -1.23 -6.98
C VAL A 3 2.35 -0.12 -7.47
N ASP A 4 2.91 0.94 -8.07
CA ASP A 4 2.12 2.04 -8.62
C ASP A 4 1.08 1.55 -9.65
N LYS A 5 1.45 0.60 -10.52
CA LYS A 5 0.57 0.01 -11.53
C LYS A 5 -0.61 -0.72 -10.88
N HIS A 6 -0.33 -1.59 -9.91
CA HIS A 6 -1.39 -2.36 -9.24
C HIS A 6 -2.29 -1.46 -8.38
N LEU A 7 -1.71 -0.50 -7.64
CA LEU A 7 -2.48 0.45 -6.84
C LEU A 7 -3.35 1.38 -7.70
N ALA A 8 -2.93 1.73 -8.92
CA ALA A 8 -3.77 2.51 -9.84
C ALA A 8 -5.04 1.74 -10.24
N VAL A 9 -4.91 0.45 -10.57
CA VAL A 9 -6.06 -0.43 -10.86
C VAL A 9 -7.00 -0.53 -9.65
N LEU A 10 -6.42 -0.71 -8.45
CA LEU A 10 -7.21 -0.79 -7.21
C LEU A 10 -7.87 0.53 -6.85
N ALA A 11 -7.25 1.68 -7.14
CA ALA A 11 -7.82 2.99 -6.90
C ALA A 11 -9.10 3.21 -7.73
N GLU A 12 -9.12 2.76 -8.99
CA GLU A 12 -10.32 2.81 -9.83
C GLU A 12 -11.43 1.88 -9.30
N LYS A 13 -11.07 0.70 -8.80
CA LYS A 13 -12.01 -0.27 -8.23
C LYS A 13 -12.60 0.19 -6.88
N TYR A 14 -11.80 0.87 -6.05
CA TYR A 14 -12.12 1.20 -4.66
C TYR A 14 -12.19 2.71 -4.42
N ILE A 15 -13.14 3.39 -5.08
CA ILE A 15 -13.36 4.85 -4.98
C ILE A 15 -13.54 5.37 -3.54
N GLY A 16 -13.99 4.52 -2.61
CA GLY A 16 -14.12 4.87 -1.19
C GLY A 16 -12.78 4.91 -0.42
N THR A 17 -11.69 4.45 -1.01
CA THR A 17 -10.35 4.36 -0.41
C THR A 17 -9.42 5.35 -1.10
N ARG A 18 -8.68 6.14 -0.33
CA ARG A 18 -7.70 7.08 -0.89
C ARG A 18 -6.35 6.40 -1.09
N PHE A 19 -5.88 6.36 -2.33
CA PHE A 19 -4.53 5.93 -2.67
C PHE A 19 -3.67 7.17 -2.90
N VAL A 20 -2.59 7.32 -2.15
CA VAL A 20 -1.71 8.49 -2.19
C VAL A 20 -0.28 8.04 -2.39
N LYS A 21 0.42 8.69 -3.32
CA LYS A 21 1.84 8.48 -3.58
C LYS A 21 2.64 9.67 -3.05
N ILE A 22 3.71 9.36 -2.34
CA ILE A 22 4.65 10.35 -1.79
C ILE A 22 6.04 10.03 -2.33
N ASN A 23 6.78 11.06 -2.73
CA ASN A 23 8.21 10.91 -3.02
C ASN A 23 8.97 10.94 -1.69
N ALA A 24 9.57 9.81 -1.32
CA ALA A 24 10.30 9.62 -0.07
C ALA A 24 11.51 10.55 0.05
N GLU A 25 12.30 10.72 -1.02
CA GLU A 25 13.49 11.60 -1.04
C GLU A 25 13.13 13.07 -0.80
N LYS A 26 11.95 13.49 -1.27
CA LYS A 26 11.43 14.85 -1.06
C LYS A 26 10.66 15.02 0.25
N SER A 27 10.48 13.95 1.03
CA SER A 27 9.64 13.94 2.23
C SER A 27 10.32 13.29 3.45
N PRO A 28 11.56 13.69 3.80
CA PRO A 28 12.33 13.03 4.86
C PRO A 28 11.61 13.00 6.21
N PHE A 29 10.87 14.07 6.54
CA PHE A 29 10.06 14.13 7.77
C PHE A 29 9.04 12.98 7.88
N LEU A 30 8.40 12.59 6.77
CA LEU A 30 7.45 11.48 6.78
C LEU A 30 8.17 10.14 6.86
N CYS A 31 9.32 10.00 6.20
CA CYS A 31 10.15 8.81 6.31
C CYS A 31 10.59 8.58 7.76
N ASP A 32 11.05 9.62 8.46
CA ASP A 32 11.46 9.52 9.86
C ASP A 32 10.27 9.23 10.78
N ARG A 33 9.16 9.96 10.61
CA ARG A 33 7.95 9.81 11.43
C ARG A 33 7.37 8.41 11.32
N PHE A 34 7.36 7.84 10.13
CA PHE A 34 6.81 6.51 9.86
C PHE A 34 7.85 5.40 9.86
N ARG A 35 9.12 5.72 10.17
CA ARG A 35 10.25 4.78 10.21
C ARG A 35 10.38 3.97 8.90
N ILE A 36 10.28 4.65 7.77
CA ILE A 36 10.44 4.04 6.45
C ILE A 36 11.93 3.72 6.24
N MET A 37 12.28 2.43 6.33
CA MET A 37 13.66 1.95 6.18
C MET A 37 13.95 1.35 4.80
N MET A 38 12.91 1.02 4.03
CA MET A 38 13.01 0.35 2.72
C MET A 38 11.94 0.90 1.78
N LEU A 39 12.25 0.93 0.48
CA LEU A 39 11.27 1.18 -0.57
C LEU A 39 11.04 -0.07 -1.44
N PRO A 40 9.81 -0.28 -1.93
CA PRO A 40 8.60 0.47 -1.57
C PRO A 40 8.13 0.15 -0.14
N THR A 41 7.47 1.11 0.51
CA THR A 41 6.69 0.89 1.75
C THR A 41 5.28 1.40 1.50
N MET A 42 4.26 0.59 1.77
CA MET A 42 2.86 0.98 1.69
C MET A 42 2.27 1.08 3.09
N MET A 43 1.82 2.28 3.46
CA MET A 43 1.21 2.51 4.76
C MET A 43 -0.30 2.34 4.69
N LEU A 44 -0.84 1.50 5.57
CA LEU A 44 -2.26 1.25 5.69
C LEU A 44 -2.82 2.11 6.82
N VAL A 45 -3.66 3.08 6.46
CA VAL A 45 -4.19 4.08 7.39
C VAL A 45 -5.71 3.99 7.43
N LYS A 46 -6.26 3.85 8.64
CA LYS A 46 -7.71 3.79 8.89
C LYS A 46 -8.03 4.62 10.13
N ASP A 47 -9.11 5.40 10.07
CA ASP A 47 -9.57 6.26 11.19
C ASP A 47 -8.47 7.14 11.81
N GLY A 48 -7.57 7.64 10.97
CA GLY A 48 -6.45 8.51 11.36
C GLY A 48 -5.27 7.80 12.02
N LYS A 49 -5.27 6.46 12.07
CA LYS A 49 -4.21 5.64 12.66
C LYS A 49 -3.54 4.78 11.60
N THR A 50 -2.24 4.56 11.76
CA THR A 50 -1.51 3.58 10.97
C THR A 50 -1.79 2.20 11.54
N GLU A 51 -2.55 1.40 10.78
CA GLU A 51 -2.88 0.03 11.15
C GLU A 51 -1.72 -0.92 10.84
N HIS A 52 -1.05 -0.69 9.71
CA HIS A 52 0.04 -1.56 9.24
C HIS A 52 0.97 -0.85 8.26
N SER A 53 2.16 -1.41 8.03
CA SER A 53 3.08 -1.01 6.97
C SER A 53 3.60 -2.24 6.24
N ILE A 54 3.29 -2.34 4.95
CA ILE A 54 3.81 -3.39 4.09
C ILE A 54 5.18 -2.94 3.59
N ILE A 55 6.21 -3.76 3.85
CA ILE A 55 7.60 -3.46 3.55
C ILE A 55 8.05 -4.32 2.36
N GLY A 56 8.53 -3.67 1.30
CA GLY A 56 8.97 -4.36 0.09
C GLY A 56 7.83 -5.16 -0.54
N PHE A 57 8.09 -6.45 -0.81
CA PHE A 57 7.15 -7.38 -1.42
C PHE A 57 6.89 -8.62 -0.56
N ASP A 58 7.28 -8.59 0.71
CA ASP A 58 7.28 -9.78 1.58
C ASP A 58 5.87 -10.38 1.74
N GLU A 59 4.85 -9.53 1.77
CA GLU A 59 3.44 -9.96 1.88
C GLU A 59 2.82 -10.39 0.54
N PHE A 60 3.57 -10.31 -0.56
CA PHE A 60 3.15 -10.70 -1.90
C PHE A 60 3.96 -11.87 -2.45
N GLY A 61 4.65 -12.63 -1.58
CA GLY A 61 5.50 -13.75 -1.98
C GLY A 61 6.98 -13.40 -2.14
N GLY A 62 7.40 -12.18 -1.80
CA GLY A 62 8.80 -11.74 -1.74
C GLY A 62 9.44 -11.38 -3.09
N GLY A 63 8.78 -11.69 -4.20
CA GLY A 63 9.18 -11.32 -5.57
C GLY A 63 8.40 -10.11 -6.11
N ASP A 64 8.72 -9.68 -7.32
CA ASP A 64 7.99 -8.64 -8.07
C ASP A 64 7.08 -9.23 -9.17
N ASP A 65 6.76 -10.52 -9.10
CA ASP A 65 5.93 -11.24 -10.06
C ASP A 65 4.48 -11.45 -9.58
N PHE A 66 4.06 -10.72 -8.54
CA PHE A 66 2.69 -10.76 -8.02
C PHE A 66 1.67 -10.06 -8.92
N ASP A 67 0.42 -10.49 -8.82
CA ASP A 67 -0.70 -9.87 -9.51
C ASP A 67 -1.42 -8.80 -8.64
N THR A 68 -2.41 -8.13 -9.23
CA THR A 68 -3.19 -7.11 -8.51
C THR A 68 -4.01 -7.72 -7.37
N ASP A 69 -4.46 -8.98 -7.54
CA ASP A 69 -5.33 -9.65 -6.58
C ASP A 69 -4.57 -9.97 -5.28
N ALA A 70 -3.27 -10.27 -5.35
CA ALA A 70 -2.39 -10.44 -4.19
C ALA A 70 -2.35 -9.19 -3.31
N ILE A 71 -2.16 -8.00 -3.91
CA ILE A 71 -2.21 -6.73 -3.15
C ILE A 71 -3.62 -6.54 -2.57
N GLU A 72 -4.65 -6.78 -3.38
CA GLU A 72 -6.04 -6.62 -2.96
C GLU A 72 -6.39 -7.50 -1.74
N GLU A 73 -5.89 -8.73 -1.69
CA GLU A 73 -6.08 -9.65 -0.57
C GLU A 73 -5.45 -9.13 0.72
N VAL A 74 -4.22 -8.60 0.66
CA VAL A 74 -3.57 -7.98 1.81
C VAL A 74 -4.37 -6.76 2.28
N LEU A 75 -4.75 -5.86 1.37
CA LEU A 75 -5.55 -4.68 1.72
C LEU A 75 -6.92 -5.06 2.31
N ALA A 76 -7.54 -6.13 1.83
CA ALA A 76 -8.81 -6.63 2.36
C ALA A 76 -8.64 -7.26 3.75
N THR A 77 -7.55 -7.99 3.98
CA THR A 77 -7.18 -8.57 5.29
C THR A 77 -7.05 -7.48 6.35
N TRP A 78 -6.45 -6.35 5.99
CA TRP A 78 -6.33 -5.16 6.84
C TRP A 78 -7.57 -4.25 6.83
N GLN A 79 -8.65 -4.66 6.15
CA GLN A 79 -9.90 -3.92 6.05
C GLN A 79 -9.74 -2.48 5.53
N ILE A 80 -8.72 -2.25 4.70
CA ILE A 80 -8.50 -0.98 4.00
C ILE A 80 -9.45 -0.88 2.81
N VAL A 81 -9.61 -2.00 2.09
CA VAL A 81 -10.62 -2.14 1.04
C VAL A 81 -11.64 -3.21 1.46
N LYS A 82 -12.85 -3.11 0.93
CA LYS A 82 -13.90 -4.12 1.13
C LYS A 82 -14.33 -4.65 -0.23
N ARG A 83 -14.05 -5.93 -0.50
CA ARG A 83 -14.51 -6.59 -1.72
C ARG A 83 -16.03 -6.44 -1.82
N ARG A 84 -16.49 -5.93 -2.96
CA ARG A 84 -17.91 -5.96 -3.32
C ARG A 84 -18.19 -7.38 -3.79
N ASN A 85 -19.12 -8.06 -3.12
CA ASN A 85 -19.72 -9.29 -3.65
C ASN A 85 -20.43 -9.01 -4.97
#